data_AF-A0A0D6L3F4-F1
#
_entry.id   AF-A0A0D6L3F4-F1
#
_cell.length_a   1.000
_cell.length_b   1.000
_cell.length_c   1.000
_cell.angle_alpha   90.00
_cell.angle_beta   90.00
_cell.angle_gamma   90.00
#
_symmetry.space_group_name_H-M   'P 1'
#
loop_
_entity.id
_entity.type
_entity.pdbx_description
1 polymer ?
#
loop_
_entity_poly.entity_id
_entity_poly.type
_entity_poly.pdbx_seq_one_letter_code
_entity_poly.pdbx_strand_id
1 'polypeptide(L)'
;MVDFVVTRKSVLGRTGIIESWGRHLVKHATPSCMIYLRAGHIPHLTWEVAQNWLKLDQIPIYQLTLPSLIESSKIIEKFGKGAPAFCGMPV
;
A
#
# COMPACT_ATOMS: atom_id res chain seq x y z
N MET A 1 7.55 12.83 4.82
CA MET A 1 8.91 12.31 5.06
C MET A 1 8.77 10.92 5.67
N VAL A 2 9.65 9.98 5.36
CA VAL A 2 9.62 8.62 5.91
C VAL A 2 10.58 8.55 7.08
N ASP A 3 10.13 8.00 8.20
CA ASP A 3 10.98 7.69 9.35
C ASP A 3 11.30 6.19 9.35
N PHE A 4 12.59 5.88 9.20
CA PHE A 4 13.06 4.51 9.01
C PHE A 4 14.23 4.20 9.95
N VAL A 5 14.03 3.20 10.80
CA VAL A 5 15.01 2.75 11.79
C VAL A 5 15.64 1.44 11.33
N VAL A 6 16.96 1.43 11.14
CA VAL A 6 17.70 0.21 10.83
C VAL A 6 17.94 -0.59 12.10
N THR A 7 17.50 -1.84 12.14
CA THR A 7 17.72 -2.75 13.29
C THR A 7 19.00 -3.56 13.11
N ARG A 8 19.24 -4.11 11.92
CA ARG A 8 20.48 -4.83 11.60
C ARG A 8 20.91 -4.56 10.17
N LYS A 9 22.23 -4.54 9.95
CA LYS A 9 22.88 -4.39 8.65
C LYS A 9 23.91 -5.48 8.47
N SER A 10 23.97 -6.08 7.29
CA SER A 10 25.03 -6.99 6.86
C SER A 10 25.48 -6.64 5.45
N VAL A 11 26.41 -7.42 4.90
CA VAL A 11 26.80 -7.33 3.47
C VAL A 11 25.67 -7.71 2.52
N LEU A 12 24.68 -8.49 2.98
CA LEU A 12 23.56 -8.97 2.15
C LEU A 12 22.37 -8.00 2.14
N GLY A 13 22.26 -7.13 3.14
CA GLY A 13 21.13 -6.20 3.22
C GLY A 13 20.89 -5.59 4.58
N ARG A 14 19.72 -4.97 4.71
CA ARG A 14 19.26 -4.27 5.92
C ARG A 14 17.92 -4.82 6.36
N THR A 15 17.75 -4.91 7.66
CA THR A 15 16.47 -5.11 8.32
C THR A 15 16.19 -3.90 9.18
N GLY A 16 14.93 -3.53 9.30
CA GLY A 16 14.54 -2.30 9.97
C GLY A 16 13.03 -2.11 9.95
N ILE A 17 12.57 -1.02 10.52
CA ILE A 17 11.15 -0.70 10.66
C ILE A 17 10.91 0.69 10.07
N ILE A 18 9.88 0.80 9.24
CA ILE A 18 9.28 2.08 8.87
C ILE A 18 8.34 2.47 10.00
N GLU A 19 8.77 3.36 10.89
CA GLU A 19 7.97 3.82 12.02
C GLU A 19 6.79 4.68 11.54
N SER A 20 7.11 5.66 10.69
CA SER A 20 6.11 6.57 10.13
C SER A 20 6.37 6.90 8.66
N TRP A 21 5.28 7.18 7.94
CA TRP A 21 5.31 7.64 6.56
C TRP A 21 4.40 8.86 6.41
N GLY A 22 5.01 10.04 6.36
CA GLY A 22 4.27 11.29 6.33
C GLY A 22 3.53 11.51 7.65
N ARG A 23 2.19 11.49 7.62
CA ARG A 23 1.34 11.67 8.82
C ARG A 23 0.87 10.33 9.40
N HIS A 24 1.20 9.21 8.75
CA HIS A 24 0.71 7.90 9.14
C HIS A 24 1.77 7.14 9.92
N LEU A 25 1.39 6.61 11.07
CA LEU A 25 2.18 5.63 11.80
C LEU A 25 1.98 4.27 11.11
N VAL A 26 3.06 3.69 10.59
CA VAL A 26 2.98 2.48 9.75
C VAL A 26 3.49 1.25 10.51
N LYS A 27 4.58 1.40 11.27
CA LYS A 27 5.25 0.30 12.00
C LYS A 27 5.45 -0.95 11.14
N HIS A 28 6.04 -0.78 9.97
CA HIS A 28 6.18 -1.84 8.97
C HIS A 28 7.60 -2.39 8.92
N ALA A 29 7.76 -3.70 9.10
CA ALA A 29 9.06 -4.36 9.11
C ALA A 29 9.61 -4.53 7.69
N THR A 30 10.93 -4.41 7.55
CA THR A 30 11.69 -4.57 6.30
C THR A 30 12.78 -5.64 6.49
N PRO A 31 13.14 -6.43 5.45
CA PRO A 31 12.66 -6.35 4.06
C PRO A 31 11.21 -6.78 3.91
N SER A 32 10.47 -6.08 3.05
CA SER A 32 9.07 -6.37 2.73
C SER A 32 8.75 -5.97 1.29
N CYS A 33 7.49 -6.20 0.89
CA CYS A 33 6.96 -5.78 -0.40
C CYS A 33 5.69 -4.94 -0.22
N MET A 34 5.35 -4.20 -1.27
CA MET A 34 4.04 -3.57 -1.41
C MET A 34 3.13 -4.49 -2.23
N ILE A 35 1.84 -4.56 -1.89
CA ILE A 35 0.87 -5.29 -2.68
C ILE A 35 0.57 -4.49 -3.95
N TYR A 36 0.84 -5.10 -5.10
CA TYR A 36 0.58 -4.50 -6.40
C TYR A 36 -0.93 -4.38 -6.66
N LEU A 37 -1.38 -3.15 -6.95
CA LEU A 37 -2.74 -2.88 -7.40
C LEU A 37 -2.76 -2.28 -8.80
N ARG A 38 -3.82 -2.58 -9.55
CA ARG A 38 -4.20 -1.89 -10.79
C ARG A 38 -5.61 -1.35 -10.62
N ALA A 39 -5.80 -0.04 -10.85
CA ALA A 39 -7.08 0.64 -10.60
C ALA A 39 -7.65 0.34 -9.19
N GLY A 40 -6.76 0.28 -8.20
CA GLY A 40 -7.08 0.03 -6.79
C GLY A 40 -7.54 -1.38 -6.43
N HIS A 41 -7.32 -2.38 -7.29
CA HIS A 41 -7.64 -3.78 -7.01
C HIS A 41 -6.43 -4.68 -7.21
N ILE A 42 -6.36 -5.77 -6.43
CA ILE A 42 -5.40 -6.84 -6.69
C ILE A 42 -5.87 -7.57 -7.95
N PRO A 43 -5.04 -7.73 -8.99
CA PRO A 43 -5.47 -8.35 -10.23
C PRO A 43 -6.15 -9.71 -9.99
N HIS A 44 -7.36 -9.86 -10.55
CA HIS A 44 -8.18 -11.07 -10.47
C HIS A 44 -8.75 -11.43 -9.09
N LEU A 45 -8.56 -10.59 -8.06
CA LEU A 45 -9.10 -10.85 -6.72
C LEU A 45 -10.07 -9.74 -6.30
N THR A 46 -11.26 -10.15 -5.85
CA THR A 46 -12.13 -9.24 -5.11
C THR A 46 -11.55 -8.99 -3.72
N TRP A 47 -11.95 -7.90 -3.07
CA TRP A 47 -11.51 -7.61 -1.70
C TRP A 47 -11.95 -8.66 -0.69
N GLU A 48 -13.13 -9.24 -0.87
CA GLU A 48 -13.60 -10.37 -0.06
C GLU A 48 -12.66 -11.58 -0.17
N VAL A 49 -12.29 -11.97 -1.39
CA VAL A 49 -11.35 -13.09 -1.60
C VAL A 49 -9.97 -12.74 -1.02
N ALA A 50 -9.49 -11.52 -1.26
CA ALA A 50 -8.19 -11.08 -0.73
C ALA A 50 -8.16 -11.14 0.81
N GLN A 51 -9.19 -10.63 1.49
CA GLN A 51 -9.26 -10.59 2.95
C GLN A 51 -9.41 -11.98 3.58
N ASN A 52 -10.12 -12.89 2.93
CA ASN A 52 -10.35 -14.24 3.45
C ASN A 52 -9.16 -15.19 3.23
N TRP A 53 -8.40 -14.98 2.16
CA TRP A 53 -7.39 -15.96 1.71
C TRP A 53 -5.94 -15.49 1.80
N LEU A 54 -5.67 -14.18 1.76
CA LEU A 54 -4.30 -13.68 1.92
C LEU A 54 -3.92 -13.67 3.40
N LYS A 55 -2.95 -14.51 3.77
CA LYS A 55 -2.37 -14.56 5.10
C LYS A 55 -1.11 -13.71 5.11
N LEU A 56 -1.19 -12.53 5.71
CA LEU A 56 -0.09 -11.56 5.78
C LEU A 56 0.34 -11.40 7.25
N ASP A 57 1.65 -11.45 7.48
CA ASP A 57 2.21 -11.31 8.83
C ASP A 57 2.16 -9.86 9.36
N GLN A 58 1.92 -8.90 8.47
CA GLN A 58 1.82 -7.48 8.79
C GLN A 58 0.83 -6.77 7.88
N ILE A 59 0.37 -5.59 8.31
CA ILE A 59 -0.55 -4.76 7.54
C ILE A 59 0.11 -4.40 6.20
N PRO A 60 -0.55 -4.71 5.07
CA PRO A 60 0.05 -4.47 3.76
C PRO A 60 0.11 -2.98 3.42
N ILE A 61 1.16 -2.63 2.69
CA ILE A 61 1.24 -1.35 1.98
C ILE A 61 0.78 -1.60 0.55
N TYR A 62 -0.26 -0.91 0.11
CA TYR A 62 -0.78 -1.05 -1.25
C TYR A 62 -0.09 -0.10 -2.22
N GLN A 63 0.43 -0.62 -3.32
CA GLN A 63 0.99 0.17 -4.41
C GLN A 63 -0.12 0.54 -5.40
N LEU A 64 -0.55 1.80 -5.37
CA LEU A 64 -1.48 2.35 -6.35
C LEU A 64 -0.71 3.14 -7.41
N THR A 65 -0.86 2.76 -8.69
CA THR A 65 -0.06 3.33 -9.78
C THR A 65 -0.83 4.40 -10.55
N LEU A 66 -0.22 5.58 -10.72
CA LEU A 66 -0.81 6.71 -11.45
C LEU A 66 -1.28 6.38 -12.88
N PRO A 67 -0.55 5.60 -13.70
CA PRO A 67 -0.99 5.24 -15.04
C PRO A 67 -2.37 4.56 -15.08
N SER A 68 -2.75 3.82 -14.03
CA SER A 68 -4.05 3.15 -13.97
C SER A 68 -5.22 4.08 -13.61
N LEU A 69 -4.93 5.30 -13.16
CA LEU A 69 -5.94 6.26 -12.67
C LEU A 69 -5.95 7.59 -13.42
N ILE A 70 -4.93 7.87 -14.25
CA ILE A 70 -4.75 9.18 -14.89
C ILE A 70 -5.94 9.57 -15.77
N GLU A 71 -6.51 8.62 -16.52
CA GLU A 71 -7.67 8.86 -17.38
C GLU A 71 -8.93 9.19 -16.57
N SER A 72 -9.03 8.64 -15.35
CA SER A 72 -10.12 8.90 -14.42
C SER A 72 -9.86 10.07 -13.46
N SER A 73 -8.73 10.77 -13.58
CA SER A 73 -8.29 11.81 -12.63
C SER A 73 -9.37 12.88 -12.38
N LYS A 74 -9.98 13.43 -13.42
CA LYS A 74 -11.06 14.44 -13.32
C LYS A 74 -12.30 13.90 -12.59
N ILE A 75 -12.60 12.61 -12.76
CA ILE A 75 -13.75 11.96 -12.13
C ILE A 75 -13.45 11.71 -10.64
N ILE A 76 -12.24 11.25 -10.33
CA ILE A 76 -11.75 11.05 -8.96
C ILE A 76 -11.73 12.39 -8.19
N GLU A 77 -11.31 13.47 -8.85
CA GLU A 77 -11.35 14.82 -8.29
C GLU A 77 -12.78 15.24 -7.98
N LYS A 78 -13.71 15.06 -8.93
CA LYS A 78 -15.15 15.35 -8.72
C LYS A 78 -15.77 14.48 -7.62
N PHE A 79 -15.31 13.25 -7.44
CA PHE A 79 -15.77 12.35 -6.36
C PHE A 79 -15.37 12.86 -4.96
N GLY A 80 -14.25 13.58 -4.84
CA GLY A 80 -13.91 14.36 -3.65
C GLY A 80 -13.47 13.58 -2.40
N LYS A 81 -13.50 12.23 -2.42
CA LYS A 81 -13.09 11.38 -1.28
C LYS A 81 -11.73 10.68 -1.47
N GLY A 82 -11.01 11.04 -2.54
CA GLY A 82 -9.70 10.48 -2.87
C GLY A 82 -9.74 9.16 -3.64
N ALA A 83 -8.60 8.80 -4.23
CA ALA A 83 -8.47 7.63 -5.09
C ALA A 83 -8.75 6.27 -4.40
N PRO A 84 -8.30 6.02 -3.15
CA PRO A 84 -8.59 4.74 -2.50
C PRO A 84 -10.09 4.50 -2.29
N ALA A 85 -10.82 5.52 -1.84
CA ALA A 85 -12.27 5.45 -1.67
C ALA A 85 -13.00 5.30 -3.01
N PHE A 86 -12.53 5.98 -4.06
CA PHE A 86 -13.09 5.83 -5.41
C PHE A 86 -12.92 4.40 -5.93
N CYS A 87 -11.78 3.76 -5.64
CA CYS A 87 -11.52 2.39 -6.04
C CYS A 87 -12.14 1.34 -5.10
N GLY A 88 -12.93 1.75 -4.09
CA GLY A 88 -13.53 0.81 -3.14
C GLY A 88 -12.52 0.00 -2.35
N MET A 89 -11.31 0.55 -2.12
CA MET A 89 -10.29 -0.11 -1.31
C MET A 89 -10.77 -0.25 0.14
N PRO A 90 -10.47 -1.36 0.83
CA PRO A 90 -10.77 -1.52 2.24
C PRO A 90 -10.00 -0.48 3.07
N VAL A 91 -10.66 0.04 4.10
CA VAL A 91 -10.14 1.04 5.04
C VAL A 91 -9.48 0.35 6.22
#